data_AF-A0A4U6TZU6-F1
#
_entry.id   AF-A0A4U6TZU6-F1
#
_cell.length_a   1.000
_cell.length_b   1.000
_cell.length_c   1.000
_cell.angle_alpha   90.00
_cell.angle_beta   90.00
_cell.angle_gamma   90.00
#
_symmetry.space_group_name_H-M   'P 1'
#
loop_
_entity.id
_entity.type
_entity.pdbx_description
1 polymer ?
#
loop_
_entity_poly.entity_id
_entity_poly.type
_entity_poly.pdbx_seq_one_letter_code
_entity_poly.pdbx_strand_id
1 'polypeptide(L)'
;MSSSASAPLSQAESATRTTPTMSSTAASNDVIPDELRSTWPQRAWTLAGSAAILASFLTTARLVGVSGSAGPDLLAAAMAAFAGYSLADLATGVYHWLIDNYGGAGTPILGAQIAAFQGHHRYPSTITRREPCNNLHALARAAALALVPADAALSAASAPAAAHAFAGAFAACVVLSQQFHAWAHEKRRRLPPGVEALQAAGVLVSRAQHAAHHRQPYNTNYCIVSGMWNGVLDRYRVFEALEMVVFLRTSVRPRSWDETDASWMEVAGDDVAATAAAGDDGLLQTASSISSD
;
A
#
# COMPACT_ATOMS: atom_id res chain seq x y z
N MET A 1 22.99 3.35 -86.07
CA MET A 1 22.93 3.70 -84.63
C MET A 1 22.69 2.40 -83.87
N SER A 2 23.59 2.10 -82.92
CA SER A 2 23.61 1.10 -81.81
C SER A 2 22.45 0.10 -81.68
N SER A 3 22.60 -1.12 -81.16
CA SER A 3 23.66 -1.96 -80.58
C SER A 3 22.95 -3.23 -80.03
N SER A 4 23.68 -4.34 -79.84
CA SER A 4 23.43 -5.37 -78.79
C SER A 4 22.17 -6.28 -78.93
N ALA A 5 22.11 -7.54 -78.54
CA ALA A 5 23.04 -8.62 -78.16
C ALA A 5 22.22 -9.93 -78.07
N SER A 6 22.94 -11.05 -78.00
CA SER A 6 22.54 -12.46 -78.06
C SER A 6 21.58 -12.99 -76.97
N ALA A 7 20.62 -13.82 -77.43
CA ALA A 7 20.36 -15.25 -77.10
C ALA A 7 20.19 -15.75 -75.62
N PRO A 8 19.55 -16.93 -75.39
CA PRO A 8 18.44 -17.06 -74.42
C PRO A 8 18.50 -18.24 -73.42
N LEU A 9 17.40 -18.41 -72.66
CA LEU A 9 16.87 -19.61 -71.96
C LEU A 9 17.55 -20.11 -70.67
N SER A 10 16.79 -20.22 -69.58
CA SER A 10 16.34 -21.53 -69.06
C SER A 10 15.41 -21.44 -67.83
N GLN A 11 14.45 -22.38 -67.85
CA GLN A 11 13.58 -23.01 -66.85
C GLN A 11 13.70 -22.60 -65.36
N ALA A 12 12.54 -22.36 -64.74
CA ALA A 12 12.39 -22.20 -63.29
C ALA A 12 11.71 -23.43 -62.68
N GLU A 13 12.41 -24.08 -61.74
CA GLU A 13 11.91 -25.16 -60.88
C GLU A 13 11.04 -24.65 -59.72
N SER A 14 10.05 -25.46 -59.38
CA SER A 14 9.11 -25.29 -58.28
C SER A 14 9.73 -25.68 -56.93
N ALA A 15 9.76 -24.75 -55.97
CA ALA A 15 10.13 -25.03 -54.58
C ALA A 15 9.02 -24.60 -53.60
N THR A 16 8.44 -25.60 -52.95
CA THR A 16 7.42 -25.54 -51.90
C THR A 16 7.91 -24.71 -50.70
N ARG A 17 7.25 -23.59 -50.40
CA ARG A 17 7.57 -22.73 -49.25
C ARG A 17 6.79 -23.19 -48.02
N THR A 18 7.46 -23.89 -47.10
CA THR A 18 6.98 -24.17 -45.75
C THR A 18 6.96 -22.87 -44.94
N THR A 19 5.78 -22.49 -44.45
CA THR A 19 5.61 -21.39 -43.48
C THR A 19 5.98 -21.87 -42.08
N PRO A 20 6.95 -21.27 -41.39
CA PRO A 20 7.19 -21.56 -39.98
C PRO A 20 6.11 -20.86 -39.14
N THR A 21 5.28 -21.66 -38.48
CA THR A 21 4.39 -21.23 -37.40
C THR A 21 5.25 -20.61 -36.29
N MET A 22 5.23 -19.28 -36.16
CA MET A 22 5.77 -18.62 -34.97
C MET A 22 4.86 -18.97 -33.79
N SER A 23 5.26 -19.99 -33.04
CA SER A 23 4.80 -20.21 -31.68
C SER A 23 5.24 -19.01 -30.84
N SER A 24 4.38 -18.00 -30.73
CA SER A 24 4.49 -16.95 -29.73
C SER A 24 4.29 -17.57 -28.36
N THR A 25 5.38 -18.04 -27.75
CA THR A 25 5.45 -18.25 -26.31
C THR A 25 5.48 -16.87 -25.65
N ALA A 26 4.31 -16.25 -25.53
CA ALA A 26 4.09 -15.12 -24.63
C ALA A 26 4.11 -15.63 -23.18
N ALA A 27 5.29 -16.02 -22.70
CA ALA A 27 5.57 -16.02 -21.27
C ALA A 27 6.14 -14.64 -20.97
N SER A 28 5.26 -13.67 -20.65
CA SER A 28 5.69 -12.42 -20.05
C SER A 28 6.39 -12.78 -18.74
N ASN A 29 7.70 -12.62 -18.70
CA ASN A 29 8.50 -12.79 -17.51
C ASN A 29 7.99 -11.82 -16.43
N ASP A 30 7.26 -12.35 -15.45
CA ASP A 30 6.82 -11.69 -14.20
C ASP A 30 8.05 -11.45 -13.29
N VAL A 31 9.08 -10.78 -13.82
CA VAL A 31 10.28 -10.41 -13.05
C VAL A 31 9.89 -9.21 -12.20
N ILE A 32 9.86 -9.42 -10.88
CA ILE A 32 9.70 -8.34 -9.91
C ILE A 32 10.97 -7.48 -9.98
N PRO A 33 10.87 -6.18 -10.30
CA PRO A 33 12.00 -5.27 -10.25
C PRO A 33 12.69 -5.27 -8.88
N ASP A 34 14.01 -5.10 -8.84
CA ASP A 34 14.80 -5.26 -7.61
C ASP A 34 14.35 -4.30 -6.49
N GLU A 35 13.90 -3.09 -6.84
CA GLU A 35 13.37 -2.09 -5.91
C GLU A 35 12.06 -2.51 -5.23
N LEU A 36 11.32 -3.45 -5.83
CA LEU A 36 10.07 -4.00 -5.30
C LEU A 36 10.31 -5.27 -4.46
N ARG A 37 11.52 -5.81 -4.44
CA ARG A 37 11.89 -6.99 -3.63
C ARG A 37 12.12 -6.60 -2.18
N SER A 38 11.95 -7.56 -1.27
CA SER A 38 12.20 -7.31 0.15
C SER A 38 13.66 -7.53 0.51
N THR A 39 14.30 -6.47 0.99
CA THR A 39 15.67 -6.53 1.52
C THR A 39 15.70 -7.19 2.91
N TRP A 40 16.87 -7.66 3.35
CA TRP A 40 17.04 -8.23 4.68
C TRP A 40 16.65 -7.28 5.82
N PRO A 41 17.03 -5.97 5.80
CA PRO A 41 16.55 -5.01 6.79
C PRO A 41 15.02 -4.89 6.85
N GLN A 42 14.34 -4.88 5.69
CA GLN A 42 12.88 -4.82 5.64
C GLN A 42 12.24 -6.08 6.24
N ARG A 43 12.80 -7.26 5.95
CA ARG A 43 12.37 -8.53 6.55
C ARG A 43 12.57 -8.53 8.06
N ALA A 44 13.71 -8.05 8.55
CA ALA A 44 14.00 -7.95 9.98
C ALA A 44 13.01 -7.04 10.71
N TRP A 45 12.71 -5.86 10.16
CA TRP A 45 11.70 -4.96 10.74
C TRP A 45 10.29 -5.52 10.71
N THR A 46 9.93 -6.21 9.62
CA THR A 46 8.64 -6.91 9.51
C THR A 46 8.51 -7.99 10.56
N LEU A 47 9.58 -8.78 10.78
CA LEU A 47 9.63 -9.81 11.81
C LEU A 47 9.53 -9.20 13.22
N ALA A 48 10.28 -8.12 13.50
CA ALA A 48 10.26 -7.45 14.80
C ALA A 48 8.87 -6.88 15.15
N GLY A 49 8.23 -6.21 14.19
CA GLY A 49 6.86 -5.69 14.37
C GLY A 49 5.84 -6.82 14.58
N SER A 50 5.94 -7.89 13.79
CA SER A 50 5.08 -9.07 13.93
C SER A 50 5.27 -9.74 15.29
N ALA A 51 6.51 -9.85 15.78
CA ALA A 51 6.81 -10.41 17.09
C ALA A 51 6.22 -9.55 18.22
N ALA A 52 6.29 -8.21 18.13
CA ALA A 52 5.68 -7.30 19.11
C ALA A 52 4.15 -7.48 19.16
N ILE A 53 3.49 -7.56 17.99
CA ILE A 53 2.04 -7.80 17.89
C ILE A 53 1.66 -9.15 18.51
N LEU A 54 2.40 -10.21 18.17
CA LEU A 54 2.17 -11.55 18.73
C LEU A 54 2.39 -11.59 20.24
N ALA A 55 3.37 -10.85 20.76
CA ALA A 55 3.60 -10.75 22.20
C ALA A 55 2.41 -10.07 22.92
N SER A 56 1.80 -9.05 22.32
CA SER A 56 0.60 -8.39 22.84
C SER A 56 -0.59 -9.35 22.93
N PHE A 57 -0.84 -10.13 21.87
CA PHE A 57 -1.88 -11.15 21.88
C PHE A 57 -1.59 -12.30 22.84
N LEU A 58 -0.33 -12.72 22.96
CA LEU A 58 0.07 -13.73 23.93
C LEU A 58 -0.14 -13.25 25.38
N THR A 59 0.15 -11.98 25.66
CA THR A 59 -0.10 -11.35 26.96
C THR A 59 -1.59 -11.30 27.26
N THR A 60 -2.41 -10.90 26.26
CA THR A 60 -3.87 -10.95 26.33
C THR A 60 -4.36 -12.35 26.71
N ALA A 61 -3.93 -13.37 25.96
CA ALA A 61 -4.36 -14.76 26.18
C ALA A 61 -3.93 -15.30 27.55
N ARG A 62 -2.72 -14.95 28.02
CA ARG A 62 -2.23 -15.30 29.35
C ARG A 62 -3.10 -14.69 30.44
N LEU A 63 -3.40 -13.39 30.35
CA LEU A 63 -4.21 -12.68 31.35
C LEU A 63 -5.65 -13.25 31.41
N VAL A 64 -6.25 -13.56 30.26
CA VAL A 64 -7.56 -14.26 30.22
C VAL A 64 -7.45 -15.65 30.85
N GLY A 65 -6.39 -16.40 30.54
CA GLY A 65 -6.22 -17.79 31.00
C GLY A 65 -5.93 -17.95 32.50
N VAL A 66 -5.27 -16.98 33.12
CA VAL A 66 -5.04 -16.96 34.58
C VAL A 66 -6.18 -16.29 35.35
N SER A 67 -7.12 -15.67 34.64
CA SER A 67 -8.28 -15.04 35.27
C SER A 67 -9.25 -16.09 35.81
N GLY A 68 -9.84 -15.81 36.98
CA GLY A 68 -10.97 -16.57 37.51
C GLY A 68 -12.28 -16.37 36.73
N SER A 69 -12.30 -15.45 35.75
CA SER A 69 -13.47 -15.04 34.97
C SER A 69 -13.22 -15.05 33.45
N ALA A 70 -12.68 -16.15 32.92
CA ALA A 70 -12.27 -16.26 31.52
C ALA A 70 -13.33 -15.85 30.48
N GLY A 71 -14.63 -16.11 30.72
CA GLY A 71 -15.70 -15.74 29.80
C GLY A 71 -15.86 -14.22 29.61
N PRO A 72 -16.18 -13.46 30.67
CA PRO A 72 -16.22 -12.01 30.63
C PRO A 72 -14.93 -11.35 30.11
N ASP A 73 -13.76 -11.85 30.51
CA ASP A 73 -12.48 -11.27 30.11
C ASP A 73 -12.18 -11.51 28.62
N LEU A 74 -12.54 -12.68 28.09
CA LEU A 74 -12.45 -12.95 26.66
C LEU A 74 -13.38 -12.04 25.85
N LEU A 75 -14.62 -11.82 26.32
CA LEU A 75 -15.56 -10.91 25.68
C LEU A 75 -15.02 -9.47 25.69
N ALA A 76 -14.51 -9.01 26.84
CA ALA A 76 -13.90 -7.68 26.96
C ALA A 76 -12.70 -7.53 26.02
N ALA A 77 -11.84 -8.54 25.93
CA ALA A 77 -10.71 -8.56 25.00
C ALA A 77 -11.16 -8.52 23.53
N ALA A 78 -12.19 -9.28 23.17
CA ALA A 78 -12.74 -9.27 21.81
C ALA A 78 -13.33 -7.91 21.42
N MET A 79 -14.11 -7.29 22.32
CA MET A 79 -14.66 -5.95 22.11
C MET A 79 -13.57 -4.89 21.99
N ALA A 80 -12.53 -4.99 22.81
CA ALA A 80 -11.39 -4.09 22.76
C ALA A 80 -10.55 -4.28 21.49
N ALA A 81 -10.36 -5.52 21.03
CA ALA A 81 -9.73 -5.79 19.74
C ALA A 81 -10.54 -5.21 18.57
N PHE A 82 -11.87 -5.33 18.61
CA PHE A 82 -12.75 -4.69 17.61
C PHE A 82 -12.66 -3.16 17.64
N ALA A 83 -12.59 -2.55 18.83
CA ALA A 83 -12.35 -1.12 18.98
C ALA A 83 -10.98 -0.71 18.40
N GLY A 84 -9.94 -1.53 18.60
CA GLY A 84 -8.61 -1.33 18.00
C GLY A 84 -8.64 -1.40 16.47
N TYR A 85 -9.35 -2.39 15.91
CA TYR A 85 -9.59 -2.50 14.47
C TYR A 85 -10.32 -1.28 13.89
N SER A 86 -11.41 -0.85 14.54
CA SER A 86 -12.20 0.31 14.11
C SER A 86 -11.40 1.59 14.16
N LEU A 87 -10.64 1.81 15.25
CA LEU A 87 -9.80 2.99 15.38
C LEU A 87 -8.62 2.96 14.39
N ALA A 88 -8.06 1.78 14.10
CA ALA A 88 -7.02 1.63 13.08
C ALA A 88 -7.54 2.04 11.69
N ASP A 89 -8.76 1.64 11.32
CA ASP A 89 -9.37 2.06 10.07
C ASP A 89 -9.48 3.60 9.99
N LEU A 90 -10.00 4.24 11.03
CA LEU A 90 -10.07 5.71 11.11
C LEU A 90 -8.68 6.36 11.03
N ALA A 91 -7.71 5.84 11.80
CA ALA A 91 -6.34 6.37 11.85
C ALA A 91 -5.65 6.27 10.48
N THR A 92 -5.84 5.16 9.75
CA THR A 92 -5.32 5.04 8.39
C THR A 92 -5.94 6.07 7.46
N GLY A 93 -7.23 6.36 7.58
CA GLY A 93 -7.89 7.40 6.79
C GLY A 93 -7.32 8.79 7.05
N VAL A 94 -7.13 9.16 8.32
CA VAL A 94 -6.52 10.45 8.68
C VAL A 94 -5.09 10.56 8.16
N TYR A 95 -4.29 9.51 8.33
CA TYR A 95 -2.90 9.50 7.86
C TYR A 95 -2.81 9.57 6.33
N HIS A 96 -3.65 8.80 5.63
CA HIS A 96 -3.70 8.75 4.18
C HIS A 96 -4.15 10.10 3.59
N TRP A 97 -5.21 10.71 4.14
CA TRP A 97 -5.62 12.06 3.77
C TRP A 97 -4.47 13.07 3.94
N LEU A 98 -3.74 13.01 5.06
CA LEU A 98 -2.66 13.95 5.35
C LEU A 98 -1.53 13.87 4.32
N ILE A 99 -1.03 12.66 4.03
CA ILE A 99 0.14 12.48 3.15
C ILE A 99 -0.19 12.64 1.67
N ASP A 100 -1.44 12.39 1.27
CA ASP A 100 -1.90 12.65 -0.09
C ASP A 100 -1.94 14.15 -0.40
N ASN A 101 -2.27 14.96 0.62
CA ASN A 101 -2.59 16.37 0.44
C ASN A 101 -1.47 17.34 0.83
N TYR A 102 -0.55 16.95 1.72
CA TYR A 102 0.40 17.90 2.29
C TYR A 102 1.84 17.39 2.23
N GLY A 103 2.75 18.32 1.92
CA GLY A 103 4.17 18.05 1.79
C GLY A 103 4.54 17.44 0.44
N GLY A 104 5.77 16.92 0.35
CA GLY A 104 6.31 16.30 -0.84
C GLY A 104 7.60 15.54 -0.53
N ALA A 105 8.33 15.11 -1.56
CA ALA A 105 9.57 14.34 -1.39
C ALA A 105 10.61 15.00 -0.46
N GLY A 106 10.64 16.34 -0.39
CA GLY A 106 11.54 17.09 0.48
C GLY A 106 11.09 17.24 1.94
N THR A 107 9.91 16.73 2.32
CA THR A 107 9.42 16.84 3.71
C THR A 107 10.34 16.05 4.65
N PRO A 108 10.86 16.66 5.74
CA PRO A 108 11.71 15.94 6.68
C PRO A 108 11.01 14.72 7.27
N ILE A 109 11.73 13.60 7.37
CA ILE A 109 11.27 12.31 7.94
C ILE A 109 10.21 11.59 7.10
N LEU A 110 9.21 12.30 6.57
CA LEU A 110 8.05 11.73 5.87
C LEU A 110 8.13 11.83 4.35
N GLY A 111 9.10 12.55 3.78
CA GLY A 111 9.15 12.86 2.35
C GLY A 111 9.10 11.63 1.44
N ALA A 112 9.82 10.56 1.78
CA ALA A 112 9.77 9.31 1.04
C ALA A 112 8.38 8.63 1.08
N GLN A 113 7.68 8.71 2.22
CA GLN A 113 6.32 8.16 2.35
C GLN A 113 5.30 9.00 1.58
N ILE A 114 5.40 10.32 1.70
CA ILE A 114 4.54 11.26 0.96
C ILE A 114 4.72 11.05 -0.55
N ALA A 115 5.96 10.99 -1.04
CA ALA A 115 6.25 10.73 -2.45
C ALA A 115 5.69 9.37 -2.91
N ALA A 116 5.82 8.33 -2.10
CA ALA A 116 5.29 7.00 -2.42
C ALA A 116 3.75 6.98 -2.52
N PHE A 117 3.04 7.61 -1.57
CA PHE A 117 1.58 7.69 -1.59
C PHE A 117 1.07 8.59 -2.72
N GLN A 118 1.64 9.77 -2.89
CA GLN A 118 1.28 10.69 -3.96
C GLN A 118 1.56 10.12 -5.37
N GLY A 119 2.64 9.37 -5.53
CA GLY A 119 2.98 8.68 -6.78
C GLY A 119 2.14 7.42 -7.04
N HIS A 120 1.55 6.82 -5.99
CA HIS A 120 0.72 5.63 -6.10
C HIS A 120 -0.57 5.88 -6.90
N HIS A 121 -1.17 7.07 -6.82
CA HIS A 121 -2.33 7.42 -7.66
C HIS A 121 -2.00 7.38 -9.16
N ARG A 122 -0.74 7.65 -9.54
CA ARG A 122 -0.29 7.56 -10.93
C ARG A 122 0.03 6.13 -11.36
N TYR A 123 0.60 5.32 -10.46
CA TYR A 123 1.06 3.97 -10.75
C TYR A 123 0.48 2.92 -9.78
N PRO A 124 -0.85 2.75 -9.74
CA PRO A 124 -1.53 2.00 -8.68
C PRO A 124 -1.19 0.51 -8.68
N SER A 125 -0.80 -0.07 -9.82
CA SER A 125 -0.43 -1.50 -9.91
C SER A 125 0.94 -1.82 -9.29
N THR A 126 1.73 -0.83 -8.91
CA THR A 126 3.05 -1.07 -8.30
C THR A 126 2.94 -1.75 -6.94
N ILE A 127 1.94 -1.36 -6.14
CA ILE A 127 1.72 -1.93 -4.80
C ILE A 127 1.42 -3.43 -4.85
N THR A 128 0.80 -3.94 -5.93
CA THR A 128 0.47 -5.36 -6.09
C THR A 128 1.68 -6.21 -6.51
N ARG A 129 2.79 -5.56 -6.92
CA ARG A 129 4.05 -6.22 -7.30
C ARG A 129 5.12 -6.14 -6.21
N ARG A 130 4.93 -5.27 -5.21
CA ARG A 130 5.85 -5.12 -4.08
C ARG A 130 5.77 -6.35 -3.17
N GLU A 131 6.92 -6.91 -2.82
CA GLU A 131 6.96 -8.04 -1.89
C GLU A 131 6.47 -7.61 -0.48
N PRO A 132 5.87 -8.53 0.32
CA PRO A 132 5.19 -8.16 1.56
C PRO A 132 6.07 -7.42 2.57
N CYS A 133 7.31 -7.86 2.81
CA CYS A 133 8.16 -7.17 3.79
C CYS A 133 8.59 -5.78 3.30
N ASN A 134 8.80 -5.60 1.99
CA ASN A 134 9.01 -4.27 1.42
C ASN A 134 7.77 -3.37 1.65
N ASN A 135 6.56 -3.90 1.48
CA ASN A 135 5.32 -3.14 1.70
C ASN A 135 5.03 -2.81 3.18
N LEU A 136 5.43 -3.69 4.12
CA LEU A 136 5.01 -3.62 5.52
C LEU A 136 6.06 -3.03 6.48
N HIS A 137 7.35 -3.06 6.12
CA HIS A 137 8.44 -2.85 7.09
C HIS A 137 8.40 -1.48 7.80
N ALA A 138 7.96 -0.41 7.14
CA ALA A 138 7.96 0.92 7.74
C ALA A 138 6.99 1.00 8.93
N LEU A 139 5.77 0.49 8.74
CA LEU A 139 4.76 0.39 9.81
C LEU A 139 5.12 -0.69 10.82
N ALA A 140 5.70 -1.82 10.38
CA ALA A 140 6.16 -2.85 11.29
C ALA A 140 7.31 -2.36 12.21
N ARG A 141 8.21 -1.53 11.69
CA ARG A 141 9.22 -0.82 12.49
C ARG A 141 8.57 0.11 13.51
N ALA A 142 7.58 0.90 13.09
CA ALA A 142 6.84 1.77 14.01
C ALA A 142 6.15 0.94 15.12
N ALA A 143 5.51 -0.16 14.77
CA ALA A 143 4.90 -1.09 15.72
C ALA A 143 5.95 -1.68 16.68
N ALA A 144 7.10 -2.14 16.18
CA ALA A 144 8.18 -2.67 17.03
C ALA A 144 8.69 -1.63 18.05
N LEU A 145 8.83 -0.37 17.63
CA LEU A 145 9.34 0.70 18.48
C LEU A 145 8.30 1.26 19.46
N ALA A 146 7.02 1.29 19.08
CA ALA A 146 5.96 1.89 19.89
C ALA A 146 5.19 0.88 20.74
N LEU A 147 4.84 -0.28 20.19
CA LEU A 147 4.01 -1.27 20.87
C LEU A 147 4.76 -1.93 22.03
N VAL A 148 6.06 -2.21 21.89
CA VAL A 148 6.86 -2.85 22.95
C VAL A 148 6.87 -2.01 24.24
N PRO A 149 7.26 -0.72 24.24
CA PRO A 149 7.19 0.10 25.45
C PRO A 149 5.75 0.36 25.91
N ALA A 150 4.78 0.44 25.00
CA ALA A 150 3.37 0.58 25.38
C ALA A 150 2.86 -0.65 26.15
N ASP A 151 3.11 -1.87 25.66
CA ASP A 151 2.74 -3.11 26.34
C ASP A 151 3.49 -3.29 27.66
N ALA A 152 4.75 -2.88 27.73
CA ALA A 152 5.50 -2.87 28.98
C ALA A 152 4.86 -1.91 30.01
N ALA A 153 4.45 -0.72 29.58
CA ALA A 153 3.76 0.25 30.43
C ALA A 153 2.37 -0.25 30.87
N LEU A 154 1.60 -0.87 29.97
CA LEU A 154 0.33 -1.52 30.30
C LEU A 154 0.52 -2.62 31.35
N SER A 155 1.55 -3.46 31.17
CA SER A 155 1.87 -4.53 32.12
C SER A 155 2.29 -3.97 33.48
N ALA A 156 3.14 -2.94 33.50
CA ALA A 156 3.56 -2.26 34.73
C ALA A 156 2.40 -1.60 35.47
N ALA A 157 1.40 -1.10 34.72
CA ALA A 157 0.17 -0.56 35.27
C ALA A 157 -0.87 -1.63 35.64
N SER A 158 -0.55 -2.93 35.51
CA SER A 158 -1.50 -4.04 35.72
C SER A 158 -2.78 -3.90 34.91
N ALA A 159 -2.66 -3.41 33.68
CA ALA A 159 -3.78 -3.21 32.78
C ALA A 159 -4.49 -4.55 32.45
N PRO A 160 -5.81 -4.54 32.22
CA PRO A 160 -6.55 -5.75 31.91
C PRO A 160 -6.18 -6.31 30.53
N ALA A 161 -6.52 -7.59 30.29
CA ALA A 161 -6.31 -8.25 28.99
C ALA A 161 -6.88 -7.44 27.81
N ALA A 162 -8.00 -6.76 28.02
CA ALA A 162 -8.62 -5.89 27.02
C ALA A 162 -7.70 -4.77 26.51
N ALA A 163 -6.85 -4.18 27.35
CA ALA A 163 -5.95 -3.11 26.92
C ALA A 163 -4.86 -3.63 25.96
N HIS A 164 -4.30 -4.80 26.26
CA HIS A 164 -3.35 -5.47 25.36
C HIS A 164 -4.02 -5.94 24.07
N ALA A 165 -5.25 -6.46 24.16
CA ALA A 165 -6.02 -6.87 22.97
C ALA A 165 -6.26 -5.70 22.02
N PHE A 166 -6.62 -4.53 22.57
CA PHE A 166 -6.78 -3.29 21.82
C PHE A 166 -5.47 -2.87 21.16
N ALA A 167 -4.37 -2.78 21.92
CA ALA A 167 -3.08 -2.32 21.42
C ALA A 167 -2.53 -3.23 20.32
N GLY A 168 -2.59 -4.55 20.54
CA GLY A 168 -2.19 -5.57 19.57
C GLY A 168 -3.05 -5.53 18.30
N ALA A 169 -4.38 -5.44 18.43
CA ALA A 169 -5.29 -5.38 17.28
C ALA A 169 -5.12 -4.09 16.47
N PHE A 170 -4.99 -2.94 17.14
CA PHE A 170 -4.74 -1.66 16.49
C PHE A 170 -3.43 -1.71 15.69
N ALA A 171 -2.32 -2.14 16.32
CA ALA A 171 -1.03 -2.25 15.66
C ALA A 171 -1.06 -3.25 14.49
N ALA A 172 -1.70 -4.40 14.67
CA ALA A 172 -1.86 -5.40 13.61
C ALA A 172 -2.60 -4.82 12.40
N CYS A 173 -3.71 -4.11 12.63
CA CYS A 173 -4.50 -3.53 11.55
C CYS A 173 -3.77 -2.39 10.84
N VAL A 174 -3.05 -1.54 11.59
CA VAL A 174 -2.21 -0.49 10.99
C VAL A 174 -1.10 -1.10 10.13
N VAL A 175 -0.37 -2.11 10.62
CA VAL A 175 0.69 -2.74 9.82
C VAL A 175 0.09 -3.41 8.58
N LEU A 176 -0.97 -4.20 8.74
CA LEU A 176 -1.58 -4.95 7.65
C LEU A 176 -2.39 -4.09 6.68
N SER A 177 -2.70 -2.83 7.00
CA SER A 177 -3.46 -1.93 6.12
C SER A 177 -2.82 -1.80 4.74
N GLN A 178 -1.49 -1.79 4.66
CA GLN A 178 -0.78 -1.74 3.38
C GLN A 178 -1.00 -3.01 2.54
N GLN A 179 -1.18 -4.17 3.19
CA GLN A 179 -1.49 -5.41 2.49
C GLN A 179 -2.97 -5.44 2.05
N PHE A 180 -3.86 -4.94 2.88
CA PHE A 180 -5.28 -4.80 2.54
C PHE A 180 -5.49 -3.83 1.37
N HIS A 181 -4.76 -2.71 1.39
CA HIS A 181 -4.65 -1.76 0.29
C HIS A 181 -4.13 -2.43 -0.99
N ALA A 182 -3.06 -3.21 -0.91
CA ALA A 182 -2.55 -3.94 -2.08
C ALA A 182 -3.60 -4.92 -2.66
N TRP A 183 -4.34 -5.62 -1.81
CA TRP A 183 -5.44 -6.49 -2.24
C TRP A 183 -6.64 -5.72 -2.83
N ALA A 184 -6.84 -4.46 -2.46
CA ALA A 184 -7.86 -3.61 -3.08
C ALA A 184 -7.50 -3.22 -4.53
N HIS A 185 -6.22 -3.24 -4.88
CA HIS A 185 -5.74 -3.04 -6.26
C HIS A 185 -5.58 -4.34 -7.07
N GLU A 186 -5.52 -5.50 -6.41
CA GLU A 186 -5.24 -6.76 -7.08
C GLU A 186 -6.43 -7.29 -7.92
N LYS A 187 -6.10 -8.05 -8.95
CA LYS A 187 -7.05 -8.78 -9.78
C LYS A 187 -7.65 -9.93 -8.98
N ARG A 188 -8.96 -10.11 -9.09
CA ARG A 188 -9.75 -11.16 -8.40
C ARG A 188 -9.06 -12.54 -8.39
N ARG A 189 -8.55 -12.98 -9.55
CA ARG A 189 -7.89 -14.28 -9.75
C ARG A 189 -6.54 -14.46 -9.03
N ARG A 190 -5.92 -13.36 -8.59
CA ARG A 190 -4.61 -13.34 -7.90
C ARG A 190 -4.75 -13.13 -6.39
N LEU A 191 -5.97 -12.88 -5.90
CA LEU A 191 -6.21 -12.73 -4.47
C LEU A 191 -5.97 -14.05 -3.74
N PRO A 192 -5.37 -14.02 -2.53
CA PRO A 192 -5.33 -15.19 -1.68
C PRO A 192 -6.75 -15.71 -1.35
N PRO A 193 -6.91 -17.01 -1.05
CA PRO A 193 -8.20 -17.57 -0.67
C PRO A 193 -8.84 -16.81 0.49
N GLY A 194 -10.14 -16.53 0.38
CA GLY A 194 -10.92 -15.85 1.42
C GLY A 194 -10.82 -14.33 1.44
N VAL A 195 -9.75 -13.71 0.89
CA VAL A 195 -9.59 -12.23 0.89
C VAL A 195 -10.77 -11.55 0.21
N GLU A 196 -11.20 -12.09 -0.92
CA GLU A 196 -12.39 -11.64 -1.62
C GLU A 196 -13.67 -11.68 -0.77
N ALA A 197 -13.88 -12.78 -0.03
CA ALA A 197 -15.05 -12.92 0.83
C ALA A 197 -15.01 -11.89 1.96
N LEU A 198 -13.83 -11.63 2.53
CA LEU A 198 -13.63 -10.60 3.55
C LEU A 198 -13.86 -9.18 3.02
N GLN A 199 -13.44 -8.90 1.78
CA GLN A 199 -13.73 -7.63 1.10
C GLN A 199 -15.22 -7.47 0.83
N ALA A 200 -15.90 -8.53 0.39
CA ALA A 200 -17.35 -8.52 0.17
C ALA A 200 -18.15 -8.37 1.47
N ALA A 201 -17.64 -8.90 2.59
CA ALA A 201 -18.24 -8.78 3.91
C ALA A 201 -17.94 -7.44 4.62
N GLY A 202 -17.12 -6.56 4.03
CA GLY A 202 -16.72 -5.29 4.65
C GLY A 202 -15.74 -5.44 5.82
N VAL A 203 -15.05 -6.58 5.92
CA VAL A 203 -13.99 -6.80 6.92
C VAL A 203 -12.65 -6.22 6.42
N LEU A 204 -12.43 -6.24 5.11
CA LEU A 204 -11.29 -5.61 4.45
C LEU A 204 -11.78 -4.58 3.44
N VAL A 205 -10.98 -3.54 3.21
CA VAL A 205 -11.32 -2.50 2.23
C VAL A 205 -11.58 -3.13 0.87
N SER A 206 -12.74 -2.80 0.29
CA SER A 206 -13.15 -3.37 -0.98
C SER A 206 -12.42 -2.71 -2.15
N ARG A 207 -12.21 -3.47 -3.22
CA ARG A 207 -11.69 -2.97 -4.49
C ARG A 207 -12.52 -1.80 -5.03
N ALA A 208 -13.85 -1.84 -4.86
CA ALA A 208 -14.76 -0.80 -5.33
C ALA A 208 -14.63 0.52 -4.55
N GLN A 209 -14.57 0.46 -3.21
CA GLN A 209 -14.35 1.64 -2.37
C GLN A 209 -13.00 2.28 -2.66
N HIS A 210 -11.93 1.48 -2.73
CA HIS A 210 -10.61 2.04 -2.99
C HIS A 210 -10.48 2.55 -4.44
N ALA A 211 -11.09 1.90 -5.43
CA ALA A 211 -11.14 2.44 -6.79
C ALA A 211 -11.91 3.78 -6.89
N ALA A 212 -12.83 4.07 -5.96
CA ALA A 212 -13.50 5.37 -5.90
C ALA A 212 -12.55 6.47 -5.37
N HIS A 213 -11.64 6.13 -4.45
CA HIS A 213 -10.60 7.04 -3.97
C HIS A 213 -9.64 7.48 -5.10
N HIS A 214 -9.30 6.58 -6.04
CA HIS A 214 -8.43 6.88 -7.20
C HIS A 214 -9.12 7.66 -8.33
N ARG A 215 -10.30 8.24 -8.07
CA ARG A 215 -11.03 9.05 -9.07
C ARG A 215 -11.09 10.49 -8.63
N GLN A 216 -11.13 11.38 -9.62
CA GLN A 216 -11.36 12.81 -9.38
C GLN A 216 -12.60 13.01 -8.49
N PRO A 217 -12.53 13.91 -7.49
CA PRO A 217 -11.43 14.84 -7.21
C PRO A 217 -10.41 14.35 -6.15
N TYR A 218 -10.23 13.03 -5.99
CA TYR A 218 -9.24 12.41 -5.09
C TYR A 218 -9.40 12.79 -3.60
N ASN A 219 -10.64 13.03 -3.18
CA ASN A 219 -10.96 13.56 -1.85
C ASN A 219 -11.89 12.67 -1.01
N THR A 220 -12.01 11.38 -1.33
CA THR A 220 -12.91 10.45 -0.62
C THR A 220 -12.22 9.12 -0.31
N ASN A 221 -12.84 8.30 0.54
CA ASN A 221 -12.49 6.88 0.75
C ASN A 221 -11.04 6.62 1.22
N TYR A 222 -10.52 7.44 2.13
CA TYR A 222 -9.13 7.35 2.60
C TYR A 222 -8.83 6.14 3.53
N CYS A 223 -9.80 5.58 4.25
CA CYS A 223 -9.58 4.47 5.17
C CYS A 223 -9.31 3.16 4.41
N ILE A 224 -8.23 2.46 4.77
CA ILE A 224 -7.70 1.30 4.03
C ILE A 224 -7.60 0.01 4.85
N VAL A 225 -8.16 -0.04 6.07
CA VAL A 225 -8.28 -1.32 6.80
C VAL A 225 -9.51 -2.06 6.27
N SER A 226 -10.69 -1.51 6.56
CA SER A 226 -11.99 -2.01 6.12
C SER A 226 -12.77 -0.98 5.31
N GLY A 227 -12.44 0.30 5.47
CA GLY A 227 -13.21 1.40 4.92
C GLY A 227 -14.52 1.63 5.65
N MET A 228 -14.70 1.10 6.86
CA MET A 228 -15.95 1.25 7.63
C MET A 228 -16.26 2.71 7.98
N TRP A 229 -15.23 3.54 8.13
CA TRP A 229 -15.41 4.97 8.40
C TRP A 229 -15.65 5.82 7.15
N ASN A 230 -15.28 5.35 5.96
CA ASN A 230 -15.34 6.14 4.72
C ASN A 230 -16.73 6.74 4.48
N GLY A 231 -17.79 5.92 4.57
CA GLY A 231 -19.16 6.39 4.31
C GLY A 231 -19.64 7.48 5.29
N VAL A 232 -19.15 7.49 6.53
CA VAL A 232 -19.48 8.52 7.52
C VAL A 232 -18.63 9.77 7.26
N LEU A 233 -17.31 9.61 7.09
CA LEU A 233 -16.37 10.72 6.87
C LEU A 233 -16.71 11.49 5.58
N ASP A 234 -17.00 10.79 4.49
CA ASP A 234 -17.34 11.37 3.20
C ASP A 234 -18.71 12.08 3.26
N ARG A 235 -19.72 11.48 3.92
CA ARG A 235 -21.06 12.08 4.07
C ARG A 235 -21.01 13.43 4.78
N TYR A 236 -20.18 13.53 5.82
CA TYR A 236 -20.03 14.76 6.61
C TYR A 236 -18.89 15.65 6.14
N ARG A 237 -18.22 15.29 5.04
CA ARG A 237 -17.12 16.06 4.43
C ARG A 237 -16.03 16.41 5.46
N VAL A 238 -15.70 15.45 6.31
CA VAL A 238 -14.82 15.66 7.47
C VAL A 238 -13.44 16.12 7.00
N PHE A 239 -12.91 15.50 5.96
CA PHE A 239 -11.58 15.84 5.44
C PHE A 239 -11.56 17.19 4.74
N GLU A 240 -12.58 17.55 3.96
CA GLU A 240 -12.65 18.89 3.36
C GLU A 240 -12.83 19.98 4.42
N ALA A 241 -13.54 19.70 5.52
CA ALA A 241 -13.61 20.61 6.65
C ALA A 241 -12.22 20.78 7.32
N LEU A 242 -11.46 19.69 7.48
CA LEU A 242 -10.10 19.76 8.00
C LEU A 242 -9.15 20.51 7.06
N GLU A 243 -9.28 20.33 5.75
CA GLU A 243 -8.56 21.11 4.74
C GLU A 243 -8.81 22.61 4.90
N MET A 244 -10.06 23.00 5.15
CA MET A 244 -10.41 24.38 5.43
C MET A 244 -9.78 24.90 6.71
N VAL A 245 -9.75 24.11 7.77
CA VAL A 245 -9.07 24.49 9.01
C VAL A 245 -7.57 24.69 8.79
N VAL A 246 -6.91 23.75 8.08
CA VAL A 246 -5.47 23.87 7.77
C VAL A 246 -5.22 25.13 6.96
N PHE A 247 -5.94 25.31 5.85
CA PHE A 247 -5.78 26.48 4.99
C PHE A 247 -6.00 27.80 5.73
N LEU A 248 -7.05 27.92 6.54
CA LEU A 248 -7.32 29.14 7.31
C LEU A 248 -6.26 29.43 8.39
N ARG A 249 -5.54 28.41 8.86
CA ARG A 249 -4.50 28.55 9.90
C ARG A 249 -3.10 28.75 9.33
N THR A 250 -2.79 28.17 8.18
CA THR A 250 -1.43 28.09 7.65
C THR A 250 -1.28 28.66 6.24
N SER A 251 -2.38 28.98 5.55
CA SER A 251 -2.44 29.32 4.13
C SER A 251 -1.93 28.24 3.18
N VAL A 252 -1.67 27.02 3.68
CA VAL A 252 -1.27 25.87 2.86
C VAL A 252 -2.52 25.21 2.29
N ARG A 253 -2.53 25.02 0.97
CA ARG A 253 -3.61 24.33 0.25
C ARG A 253 -3.35 22.83 0.19
N PRO A 254 -4.38 21.98 0.31
CA PRO A 254 -4.25 20.57 0.03
C PRO A 254 -4.09 20.34 -1.48
N ARG A 255 -3.34 19.30 -1.84
CA ARG A 255 -3.17 18.86 -3.24
C ARG A 255 -4.50 18.50 -3.92
N SER A 256 -5.51 18.05 -3.18
CA SER A 256 -6.86 17.71 -3.68
C SER A 256 -7.62 18.88 -4.30
N TRP A 257 -7.22 20.12 -4.03
CA TRP A 257 -7.87 21.31 -4.61
C TRP A 257 -7.29 21.73 -5.95
N ASP A 258 -6.11 21.23 -6.30
CA ASP A 258 -5.45 21.59 -7.54
C ASP A 258 -6.14 20.92 -8.73
N GLU A 259 -6.02 21.53 -9.91
CA GLU A 259 -6.45 20.86 -11.13
C GLU A 259 -5.65 19.56 -11.29
N THR A 260 -6.37 18.48 -11.54
CA THR A 260 -5.73 17.17 -11.66
C THR A 260 -4.92 17.13 -12.95
N ASP A 261 -3.62 17.29 -12.82
CA ASP A 261 -2.67 17.17 -13.91
C ASP A 261 -2.25 15.71 -14.14
N ALA A 262 -1.30 15.50 -15.06
CA ALA A 262 -0.80 14.16 -15.38
C ALA A 262 -0.14 13.44 -14.18
N SER A 263 0.19 14.11 -13.07
CA SER A 263 0.71 13.47 -11.86
C SER A 263 -0.33 12.66 -11.09
N TRP A 264 -1.62 12.87 -11.37
CA TRP A 264 -2.74 12.15 -10.75
C TRP A 264 -3.33 11.05 -11.63
N MET A 265 -3.18 11.18 -12.96
CA MET A 265 -3.81 10.25 -13.90
C MET A 265 -3.09 8.90 -13.89
N GLU A 266 -3.86 7.84 -13.64
CA GLU A 266 -3.37 6.46 -13.70
C GLU A 266 -2.77 6.16 -15.08
N VAL A 267 -1.53 5.68 -15.11
CA VAL A 267 -0.91 5.17 -16.34
C VAL A 267 -1.24 3.68 -16.47
N ALA A 268 -2.04 3.32 -17.47
CA ALA A 268 -2.39 1.93 -17.78
C ALA A 268 -1.37 1.31 -18.76
N GLY A 269 -0.71 0.21 -18.38
CA GLY A 269 0.19 -0.55 -19.28
C GLY A 269 1.37 -1.25 -18.59
N ASP A 270 2.18 -1.98 -19.37
CA ASP A 270 3.39 -2.70 -18.93
C ASP A 270 4.61 -1.79 -18.73
N ASP A 271 4.51 -0.49 -19.06
CA ASP A 271 5.62 0.49 -18.94
C ASP A 271 5.96 0.92 -17.50
N VAL A 272 5.23 0.39 -16.51
CA VAL A 272 5.30 0.81 -15.10
C VAL A 272 6.58 0.33 -14.38
N ALA A 273 7.26 -0.70 -14.89
CA ALA A 273 8.48 -1.21 -14.26
C ALA A 273 9.72 -0.33 -14.52
N ALA A 274 9.76 0.42 -15.62
CA ALA A 274 10.91 1.25 -15.98
C ALA A 274 10.87 2.65 -15.33
N THR A 275 9.68 3.20 -15.09
CA THR A 275 9.51 4.56 -14.55
C THR A 275 9.40 4.62 -13.03
N ALA A 276 9.01 3.51 -12.36
CA ALA A 276 8.99 3.45 -10.89
C ALA A 276 10.41 3.45 -10.29
N ALA A 277 11.39 2.82 -10.97
CA ALA A 277 12.80 2.86 -10.60
C ALA A 277 13.44 4.24 -10.80
N ALA A 278 13.09 4.94 -11.89
CA ALA A 278 13.67 6.25 -12.22
C ALA A 278 13.25 7.40 -11.27
N GLY A 279 12.14 7.23 -10.54
CA GLY A 279 11.69 8.20 -9.54
C GLY A 279 12.56 8.23 -8.27
N ASP A 280 13.19 7.12 -7.91
CA ASP A 280 14.12 7.04 -6.77
C ASP A 280 15.54 7.49 -7.14
N ASP A 281 16.01 7.18 -8.36
CA ASP A 281 17.37 7.51 -8.80
C ASP A 281 17.60 9.01 -9.05
N GLY A 282 16.57 9.74 -9.50
CA GLY A 282 16.65 11.20 -9.68
C GLY A 282 16.80 11.98 -8.36
N LEU A 283 16.31 11.42 -7.26
CA LEU A 283 16.35 12.04 -5.93
C LEU A 283 17.65 11.72 -5.16
N LEU A 284 18.26 10.55 -5.41
CA LEU A 284 19.57 10.19 -4.84
C LEU A 284 20.74 10.97 -5.48
N GLN A 285 20.61 11.40 -6.74
CA GLN A 285 21.61 12.26 -7.38
C GLN A 285 21.55 13.73 -6.90
N THR A 286 20.38 14.22 -6.49
CA THR A 286 20.27 15.59 -5.94
C THR A 286 20.67 15.70 -4.47
N ALA A 287 20.65 14.60 -3.71
CA ALA A 287 21.11 14.59 -2.33
C ALA A 287 22.64 14.48 -2.21
N SER A 288 23.30 13.90 -3.21
CA SER A 288 24.77 13.77 -3.23
C SER A 288 25.49 15.02 -3.73
N SER A 289 24.79 15.97 -4.39
CA SER A 289 25.35 17.24 -4.84
C SER A 289 25.22 18.40 -3.85
N ILE A 290 24.51 18.23 -2.73
CA ILE A 290 24.34 19.26 -1.68
C ILE A 290 25.31 19.05 -0.50
N SER A 291 26.06 17.95 -0.48
CA SER A 291 27.09 17.67 0.55
C SER A 291 28.50 18.06 0.10
N SER A 292 28.64 18.88 -0.94
CA SER A 292 29.93 19.32 -1.47
C SER A 292 29.83 20.80 -1.85
N ASP A 293 29.64 21.66 -0.84
CA ASP A 293 30.15 23.03 -0.78
C ASP A 293 30.05 23.55 0.67
#